data_AF-A0A938R9W5-F1
#
_entry.id   AF-A0A938R9W5-F1
#
_cell.length_a   1.000
_cell.length_b   1.000
_cell.length_c   1.000
_cell.angle_alpha   90.00
_cell.angle_beta   90.00
_cell.angle_gamma   90.00
#
_symmetry.space_group_name_H-M   'P 1'
#
loop_
_entity.id
_entity.type
_entity.pdbx_description
1 polymer ?
#
loop_
_entity_poly.entity_id
_entity_poly.type
_entity_poly.pdbx_seq_one_letter_code
_entity_poly.pdbx_strand_id
1 'polypeptide(L)'
;PESSIYSKRGSLYGLHLAAQHISREDRSVVVEGYLDAITLHQAGIQNAVAALGTALSEQHIGLLRRYSRTVIMVFDADTAGENAMMRSLEPFLAAQLAPRFILLPPGEDPDSFVKRNGPEKFKEYMGSAGALLDHVIEKTIQKHALADPAGKVAACDSALAILGRLADPLERQLHVQKLARRLGLQEQQINARMRGTRPADQPAAGAQRPEKRSDFHKNAEKLLLQLMIAHPGAAQTVGSSGVLDDFADPALQHLCRLVIGKSGNGAGIDSAALLDEAPDGAGRRLMAEATYSEALAGPAHKIVTDCIRDIRLKKNAREYERVTALMKQAEAGRDEDAARQHQRASQDLLQEKRRILSATYDV
;
A
#
# COMPACT_ATOMS: atom_id res chain seq x y z
N PRO A 1 13.59 -1.52 24.58
CA PRO A 1 13.60 -0.47 23.53
C PRO A 1 14.42 -0.99 22.34
N GLU A 2 14.24 -0.45 21.14
CA GLU A 2 15.12 -0.80 19.99
C GLU A 2 16.59 -0.43 20.33
N SER A 3 17.54 -1.24 19.89
CA SER A 3 18.98 -0.99 20.05
C SER A 3 19.77 -1.58 18.90
N SER A 4 21.08 -1.32 18.85
CA SER A 4 22.00 -1.89 17.85
C SER A 4 22.09 -3.43 17.90
N ILE A 5 21.77 -4.04 19.05
CA ILE A 5 21.83 -5.48 19.27
C ILE A 5 20.45 -6.14 19.39
N TYR A 6 19.37 -5.34 19.39
CA TYR A 6 18.01 -5.85 19.56
C TYR A 6 17.02 -5.04 18.73
N SER A 7 16.37 -5.74 17.79
CA SER A 7 15.21 -5.20 17.10
C SER A 7 13.99 -6.07 17.31
N LYS A 8 12.89 -5.46 17.77
CA LYS A 8 11.60 -6.15 17.96
C LYS A 8 11.03 -6.67 16.66
N ARG A 9 11.36 -6.04 15.53
CA ARG A 9 10.86 -6.44 14.19
C ARG A 9 11.55 -7.66 13.62
N GLY A 10 12.71 -8.04 14.17
CA GLY A 10 13.52 -9.17 13.72
C GLY A 10 13.81 -10.18 14.81
N SER A 11 13.06 -10.17 15.93
CA SER A 11 13.31 -11.05 17.06
C SER A 11 12.00 -11.68 17.53
N LEU A 12 11.99 -13.01 17.62
CA LEU A 12 10.89 -13.76 18.20
C LEU A 12 11.33 -14.32 19.56
N TYR A 13 10.53 -14.05 20.58
CA TYR A 13 10.76 -14.63 21.90
C TYR A 13 10.67 -16.14 21.84
N GLY A 14 11.56 -16.83 22.58
CA GLY A 14 11.59 -18.28 22.63
C GLY A 14 12.20 -18.96 21.40
N LEU A 15 12.51 -18.24 20.31
CA LEU A 15 13.01 -18.86 19.07
C LEU A 15 14.29 -19.68 19.28
N HIS A 16 15.23 -19.21 20.10
CA HIS A 16 16.46 -19.93 20.41
C HIS A 16 16.23 -21.27 21.14
N LEU A 17 15.14 -21.39 21.92
CA LEU A 17 14.73 -22.64 22.56
C LEU A 17 13.92 -23.51 21.60
N ALA A 18 13.04 -22.88 20.83
CA ALA A 18 12.09 -23.55 19.96
C ALA A 18 12.70 -24.05 18.64
N ALA A 19 13.80 -23.47 18.15
CA ALA A 19 14.34 -23.71 16.81
C ALA A 19 14.54 -25.19 16.47
N GLN A 20 15.08 -25.98 17.41
CA GLN A 20 15.28 -27.42 17.19
C GLN A 20 13.95 -28.17 17.11
N HIS A 21 12.97 -27.82 17.94
CA HIS A 21 11.64 -28.42 17.93
C HIS A 21 10.85 -28.03 16.68
N ILE A 22 10.92 -26.75 16.29
CA ILE A 22 10.33 -26.23 15.05
C ILE A 22 10.85 -27.01 13.84
N SER A 23 12.16 -27.21 13.76
CA SER A 23 12.79 -27.94 12.66
C SER A 23 12.45 -29.43 12.66
N ARG A 24 12.41 -30.08 13.83
CA ARG A 24 12.03 -31.49 13.95
C ARG A 24 10.56 -31.74 13.59
N GLU A 25 9.66 -30.83 13.96
CA GLU A 25 8.22 -30.96 13.69
C GLU A 25 7.80 -30.33 12.35
N ASP A 26 8.71 -29.68 11.63
CA ASP A 26 8.44 -28.81 10.46
C ASP A 26 7.28 -27.83 10.70
N ARG A 27 7.20 -27.32 11.94
CA ARG A 27 6.05 -26.55 12.41
C ARG A 27 6.43 -25.59 13.53
N SER A 28 6.07 -24.32 13.35
CA SER A 28 6.17 -23.28 14.37
C SER A 28 4.79 -22.84 14.84
N VAL A 29 4.68 -22.58 16.14
CA VAL A 29 3.48 -22.02 16.77
C VAL A 29 3.78 -20.59 17.21
N VAL A 30 3.00 -19.63 16.73
CA VAL A 30 3.22 -18.21 16.99
C VAL A 30 2.08 -17.67 17.83
N VAL A 31 2.41 -17.16 19.01
CA VAL A 31 1.48 -16.51 19.95
C VAL A 31 1.82 -15.02 20.09
N GLU A 32 0.92 -14.23 20.67
CA GLU A 32 1.13 -12.79 20.83
C GLU A 32 2.06 -12.47 22.01
N GLY A 33 1.83 -13.10 23.17
CA GLY A 33 2.52 -12.85 24.43
C GLY A 33 3.67 -13.80 24.72
N TYR A 34 4.71 -13.31 25.41
CA TYR A 34 5.79 -14.18 25.89
C TYR A 34 5.34 -15.12 27.01
N LEU A 35 4.33 -14.73 27.80
CA LEU A 35 3.74 -15.59 28.83
C LEU A 35 3.02 -16.80 28.21
N ASP A 36 2.33 -16.60 27.08
CA ASP A 36 1.71 -17.69 26.32
C ASP A 36 2.78 -18.66 25.81
N ALA A 37 3.88 -18.14 25.27
CA ALA A 37 4.99 -18.97 24.81
C ALA A 37 5.60 -19.77 25.97
N ILE A 38 5.81 -19.14 27.14
CA ILE A 38 6.29 -19.85 28.34
C ILE A 38 5.32 -20.96 28.74
N THR A 39 4.01 -20.67 28.77
CA THR A 39 3.00 -21.65 29.17
C THR A 39 2.95 -22.82 28.22
N LEU A 40 2.99 -22.57 26.91
CA LEU A 40 3.03 -23.62 25.90
C LEU A 40 4.27 -24.49 26.05
N HIS A 41 5.45 -23.89 26.28
CA HIS A 41 6.68 -24.64 26.54
C HIS A 41 6.57 -25.51 27.80
N GLN A 42 6.01 -24.97 28.90
CA GLN A 42 5.77 -25.74 30.13
C GLN A 42 4.81 -26.92 29.92
N ALA A 43 3.86 -26.76 29.00
CA ALA A 43 2.91 -27.80 28.62
C ALA A 43 3.48 -28.81 27.60
N GLY A 44 4.75 -28.67 27.20
CA GLY A 44 5.42 -29.56 26.24
C GLY A 44 5.22 -29.19 24.77
N ILE A 45 4.69 -28.01 24.47
CA ILE A 45 4.54 -27.46 23.12
C ILE A 45 5.75 -26.54 22.86
N GLN A 46 6.89 -27.18 22.62
CA GLN A 46 8.21 -26.53 22.64
C GLN A 46 8.56 -25.80 21.33
N ASN A 47 7.72 -25.93 20.30
CA ASN A 47 7.84 -25.19 19.04
C ASN A 47 7.11 -23.84 19.04
N ALA A 48 6.72 -23.33 20.22
CA ALA A 48 6.06 -22.03 20.38
C ALA A 48 7.04 -20.85 20.48
N VAL A 49 6.69 -19.73 19.87
CA VAL A 49 7.42 -18.44 19.88
C VAL A 49 6.45 -17.26 19.98
N ALA A 50 6.93 -16.09 20.40
CA ALA A 50 6.07 -14.90 20.52
C ALA A 50 6.62 -13.63 19.85
N ALA A 51 5.72 -12.77 19.34
CA ALA A 51 6.03 -11.53 18.62
C ALA A 51 6.25 -10.27 19.50
N LEU A 52 6.36 -10.44 20.83
CA LEU A 52 6.75 -9.39 21.81
C LEU A 52 6.00 -8.06 21.67
N GLY A 53 4.67 -8.13 21.55
CA GLY A 53 3.80 -6.95 21.53
C GLY A 53 3.93 -6.10 20.26
N THR A 54 4.34 -6.71 19.14
CA THR A 54 4.33 -6.09 17.82
C THR A 54 3.54 -6.94 16.84
N ALA A 55 2.93 -6.31 15.83
CA ALA A 55 2.38 -7.04 14.71
C ALA A 55 3.48 -7.85 14.03
N LEU A 56 3.17 -9.08 13.62
CA LEU A 56 4.12 -9.95 12.93
C LEU A 56 4.67 -9.25 11.68
N SER A 57 5.98 -9.28 11.49
CA SER A 57 6.65 -8.64 10.36
C SER A 57 7.06 -9.68 9.31
N GLU A 58 7.36 -9.23 8.10
CA GLU A 58 7.97 -10.09 7.07
C GLU A 58 9.31 -10.69 7.54
N GLN A 59 10.09 -9.95 8.34
CA GLN A 59 11.35 -10.45 8.91
C GLN A 59 11.12 -11.61 9.88
N HIS A 60 10.08 -11.55 10.72
CA HIS A 60 9.70 -12.66 11.59
C HIS A 60 9.36 -13.91 10.79
N ILE A 61 8.59 -13.76 9.72
CA ILE A 61 8.21 -14.88 8.86
C ILE A 61 9.42 -15.44 8.12
N GLY A 62 10.29 -14.56 7.61
CA GLY A 62 11.55 -14.94 6.98
C GLY A 62 12.47 -15.72 7.94
N LEU A 63 12.48 -15.40 9.23
CA LEU A 63 13.20 -16.17 10.25
C LEU A 63 12.58 -17.56 10.45
N LEU A 64 11.26 -17.64 10.64
CA LEU A 64 10.57 -18.91 10.85
C LEU A 64 10.69 -19.86 9.66
N ARG A 65 10.65 -19.31 8.44
CA ARG A 65 10.81 -20.07 7.18
C ARG A 65 12.15 -20.79 7.08
N ARG A 66 13.19 -20.34 7.80
CA ARG A 66 14.49 -21.04 7.85
C ARG A 66 14.41 -22.36 8.60
N TYR A 67 13.42 -22.51 9.49
CA TYR A 67 13.28 -23.67 10.37
C TYR A 67 12.09 -24.55 10.00
N SER A 68 10.99 -23.99 9.51
CA SER A 68 9.78 -24.74 9.16
C SER A 68 9.05 -24.16 7.96
N ARG A 69 8.35 -25.01 7.22
CA ARG A 69 7.39 -24.63 6.17
C ARG A 69 6.02 -24.27 6.74
N THR A 70 5.65 -24.87 7.88
CA THR A 70 4.34 -24.66 8.50
C THR A 70 4.44 -23.64 9.63
N VAL A 71 3.68 -22.57 9.53
CA VAL A 71 3.49 -21.59 10.61
C VAL A 71 2.03 -21.61 11.04
N ILE A 72 1.77 -21.88 12.32
CA ILE A 72 0.44 -21.83 12.94
C ILE A 72 0.38 -20.59 13.83
N MET A 73 -0.47 -19.64 13.46
CA MET A 73 -0.81 -18.49 14.28
C MET A 73 -1.89 -18.86 15.30
N VAL A 74 -1.70 -18.48 16.55
CA VAL A 74 -2.70 -18.64 17.62
C VAL A 74 -3.27 -17.27 17.93
N PHE A 75 -4.58 -17.13 17.80
CA PHE A 75 -5.28 -15.89 18.11
C PHE A 75 -6.27 -16.09 19.25
N ASP A 76 -6.34 -15.07 20.10
CA ASP A 76 -7.34 -14.97 21.15
C ASP A 76 -8.73 -14.76 20.55
N ALA A 77 -9.74 -15.23 21.28
CA ALA A 77 -11.11 -15.30 20.82
C ALA A 77 -11.90 -14.00 21.05
N ASP A 78 -11.27 -12.86 20.81
CA ASP A 78 -11.89 -11.55 20.95
C ASP A 78 -11.87 -10.76 19.62
N THR A 79 -12.53 -9.60 19.62
CA THR A 79 -12.58 -8.74 18.43
C THR A 79 -11.20 -8.15 18.08
N ALA A 80 -10.29 -8.05 19.04
CA ALA A 80 -8.93 -7.58 18.78
C ALA A 80 -8.10 -8.65 18.05
N GLY A 81 -8.21 -9.92 18.46
CA GLY A 81 -7.59 -11.10 17.89
C GLY A 81 -8.10 -11.37 16.48
N GLU A 82 -9.40 -11.23 16.22
CA GLU A 82 -9.93 -11.34 14.85
C GLU A 82 -9.37 -10.26 13.92
N ASN A 83 -9.24 -9.03 14.40
CA ASN A 83 -8.61 -7.95 13.63
C ASN A 83 -7.09 -8.16 13.47
N ALA A 84 -6.41 -8.70 14.48
CA ALA A 84 -5.00 -9.05 14.43
C ALA A 84 -4.74 -10.16 13.39
N MET A 85 -5.60 -11.19 13.38
CA MET A 85 -5.61 -12.25 12.38
C MET A 85 -5.73 -11.69 10.96
N MET A 86 -6.69 -10.81 10.70
CA MET A 86 -6.87 -10.20 9.38
C MET A 86 -5.62 -9.41 8.93
N ARG A 87 -4.98 -8.67 9.85
CA ARG A 87 -3.74 -7.93 9.56
C ARG A 87 -2.53 -8.84 9.38
N SER A 88 -2.52 -10.01 10.01
CA SER A 88 -1.38 -10.92 9.98
C SER A 88 -1.14 -11.54 8.59
N LEU A 89 -2.17 -11.61 7.74
CA LEU A 89 -2.07 -12.22 6.41
C LEU A 89 -1.06 -11.48 5.48
N GLU A 90 -1.00 -10.15 5.55
CA GLU A 90 -0.21 -9.34 4.63
C GLU A 90 1.31 -9.66 4.66
N PRO A 91 1.95 -9.72 5.84
CA PRO A 91 3.32 -10.20 5.98
C PRO A 91 3.57 -11.59 5.38
N PHE A 92 2.61 -12.51 5.47
CA PHE A 92 2.73 -13.87 4.91
C PHE A 92 2.63 -13.89 3.39
N LEU A 93 1.72 -13.07 2.82
CA LEU A 93 1.63 -12.91 1.36
C LEU A 93 2.93 -12.35 0.78
N ALA A 94 3.54 -11.36 1.45
CA ALA A 94 4.84 -10.82 1.06
C ALA A 94 5.94 -11.89 1.10
N ALA A 95 5.96 -12.71 2.14
CA ALA A 95 6.92 -13.80 2.32
C ALA A 95 6.64 -15.05 1.46
N GLN A 96 5.55 -15.05 0.68
CA GLN A 96 5.06 -16.18 -0.14
C GLN A 96 4.93 -17.47 0.68
N LEU A 97 4.38 -17.35 1.88
CA LEU A 97 4.12 -18.48 2.77
C LEU A 97 2.61 -18.60 2.98
N ALA A 98 2.09 -19.82 3.03
CA ALA A 98 0.70 -20.09 3.36
C ALA A 98 0.55 -20.39 4.87
N PRO A 99 0.15 -19.41 5.69
CA PRO A 99 -0.01 -19.61 7.12
C PRO A 99 -1.28 -20.37 7.46
N ARG A 100 -1.21 -21.13 8.54
CA ARG A 100 -2.38 -21.70 9.21
C ARG A 100 -2.68 -20.90 10.47
N PHE A 101 -3.91 -21.03 10.96
CA PHE A 101 -4.30 -20.38 12.19
C PHE A 101 -5.19 -21.28 13.05
N ILE A 102 -5.19 -21.02 14.35
CA ILE A 102 -6.21 -21.49 15.28
C ILE A 102 -6.80 -20.27 15.98
N LEU A 103 -8.12 -20.26 16.12
CA LEU A 103 -8.85 -19.29 16.93
C LEU A 103 -9.34 -20.03 18.17
N LEU A 104 -8.90 -19.60 19.35
CA LEU A 104 -9.29 -20.23 20.60
C LEU A 104 -10.80 -20.04 20.86
N PRO A 105 -11.40 -20.81 21.79
CA PRO A 105 -12.78 -20.58 22.21
C PRO A 105 -12.97 -19.20 22.86
N PRO A 106 -14.17 -18.60 22.78
CA PRO A 106 -14.47 -17.29 23.39
C PRO A 106 -14.01 -17.17 24.83
N GLY A 107 -13.27 -16.11 25.14
CA GLY A 107 -12.75 -15.82 26.48
C GLY A 107 -11.49 -16.63 26.88
N GLU A 108 -10.90 -17.37 25.95
CA GLU A 108 -9.64 -18.10 26.18
C GLU A 108 -8.45 -17.43 25.50
N ASP A 109 -7.33 -17.50 26.20
CA ASP A 109 -5.96 -17.28 25.72
C ASP A 109 -5.19 -18.63 25.78
N PRO A 110 -3.98 -18.73 25.24
CA PRO A 110 -3.21 -19.98 25.27
C PRO A 110 -2.98 -20.50 26.70
N ASP A 111 -2.79 -19.61 27.67
CA ASP A 111 -2.54 -19.97 29.08
C ASP A 111 -3.77 -20.64 29.73
N SER A 112 -4.90 -19.93 29.76
CA SER A 112 -6.18 -20.40 30.28
C SER A 112 -6.66 -21.66 29.55
N PHE A 113 -6.51 -21.72 28.22
CA PHE A 113 -6.90 -22.88 27.44
C PHE A 113 -6.14 -24.13 27.87
N VAL A 114 -4.80 -24.05 27.92
CA VAL A 114 -3.97 -25.19 28.30
C VAL A 114 -4.21 -25.60 29.75
N LYS A 115 -4.36 -24.66 30.67
CA LYS A 115 -4.67 -24.94 32.08
C LYS A 115 -6.00 -25.67 32.24
N ARG A 116 -7.02 -25.29 31.48
CA ARG A 116 -8.37 -25.88 31.59
C ARG A 116 -8.52 -27.20 30.83
N ASN A 117 -7.92 -27.29 29.65
CA ASN A 117 -8.16 -28.39 28.69
C ASN A 117 -7.00 -29.39 28.60
N GLY A 118 -5.82 -29.03 29.11
CA GLY A 118 -4.60 -29.81 28.97
C GLY A 118 -3.89 -29.62 27.63
N PRO A 119 -2.59 -30.01 27.56
CA PRO A 119 -1.77 -29.84 26.36
C PRO A 119 -2.20 -30.70 25.18
N GLU A 120 -2.72 -31.90 25.42
CA GLU A 120 -3.14 -32.80 24.34
C GLU A 120 -4.29 -32.21 23.53
N LYS A 121 -5.26 -31.59 24.19
CA LYS A 121 -6.37 -30.91 23.50
C LYS A 121 -5.90 -29.68 22.71
N PHE A 122 -4.85 -28.99 23.16
CA PHE A 122 -4.23 -27.91 22.38
C PHE A 122 -3.55 -28.46 21.11
N LYS A 123 -2.85 -29.60 21.20
CA LYS A 123 -2.24 -30.27 20.03
C LYS A 123 -3.30 -30.75 19.04
N GLU A 124 -4.42 -31.28 19.52
CA GLU A 124 -5.58 -31.61 18.67
C GLU A 124 -6.08 -30.37 17.93
N TYR A 125 -6.22 -29.25 18.65
CA TYR A 125 -6.62 -27.96 18.08
C TYR A 125 -5.66 -27.50 16.98
N MET A 126 -4.35 -27.62 17.21
CA MET A 126 -3.33 -27.36 16.19
C MET A 126 -3.45 -28.29 14.97
N GLY A 127 -3.88 -29.54 15.15
CA GLY A 127 -4.19 -30.46 14.05
C GLY A 127 -5.33 -29.98 13.16
N SER A 128 -6.29 -29.28 13.76
CA SER A 128 -7.45 -28.67 13.07
C SER A 128 -7.19 -27.27 12.50
N ALA A 129 -5.95 -26.78 12.52
CA ALA A 129 -5.62 -25.41 12.11
C ALA A 129 -6.14 -25.07 10.69
N GLY A 130 -6.92 -24.01 10.58
CA GLY A 130 -7.48 -23.55 9.31
C GLY A 130 -6.43 -22.90 8.42
N ALA A 131 -6.69 -22.83 7.11
CA ALA A 131 -5.91 -21.98 6.22
C ALA A 131 -6.31 -20.51 6.45
N LEU A 132 -5.36 -19.67 6.83
CA LEU A 132 -5.64 -18.26 7.18
C LEU A 132 -6.20 -17.50 5.98
N LEU A 133 -5.63 -17.70 4.80
CA LEU A 133 -6.08 -17.06 3.57
C LEU A 133 -7.56 -17.35 3.29
N ASP A 134 -7.97 -18.62 3.36
CA ASP A 134 -9.36 -19.02 3.13
C ASP A 134 -10.30 -18.36 4.14
N HIS A 135 -9.90 -18.28 5.41
CA HIS A 135 -10.71 -17.64 6.45
C HIS A 135 -10.82 -16.12 6.25
N VAL A 136 -9.72 -15.45 5.93
CA VAL A 136 -9.69 -14.00 5.66
C VAL A 136 -10.55 -13.64 4.44
N ILE A 137 -10.54 -14.48 3.40
CA ILE A 137 -11.40 -14.31 2.23
C ILE A 137 -12.87 -14.45 2.64
N GLU A 138 -13.22 -15.49 3.39
CA GLU A 138 -14.60 -15.72 3.83
C GLU A 138 -15.11 -14.57 4.71
N LYS A 139 -14.32 -14.10 5.67
CA LYS A 139 -14.65 -12.93 6.49
C LYS A 139 -14.79 -11.66 5.66
N THR A 140 -13.96 -11.50 4.63
CA THR A 140 -14.07 -10.36 3.70
C THR A 140 -15.37 -10.41 2.90
N ILE A 141 -15.79 -11.60 2.47
CA ILE A 141 -17.06 -11.81 1.75
C ILE A 141 -18.26 -11.52 2.66
N GLN A 142 -18.22 -11.96 3.92
CA GLN A 142 -19.30 -11.79 4.91
C GLN A 142 -19.57 -10.33 5.28
N LYS A 143 -18.63 -9.40 5.04
CA LYS A 143 -18.84 -7.96 5.26
C LYS A 143 -19.82 -7.32 4.27
N HIS A 144 -20.19 -8.02 3.19
CA HIS A 144 -21.03 -7.50 2.13
C HIS A 144 -22.39 -8.20 2.08
N ALA A 145 -23.42 -7.47 1.64
CA ALA A 145 -24.77 -8.01 1.48
C ALA A 145 -24.87 -8.91 0.23
N LEU A 146 -24.65 -10.21 0.39
CA LEU A 146 -24.65 -11.16 -0.73
C LEU A 146 -26.02 -11.41 -1.38
N ALA A 147 -27.10 -10.91 -0.78
CA ALA A 147 -28.44 -10.95 -1.36
C ALA A 147 -28.60 -9.96 -2.52
N ASP A 148 -27.83 -8.86 -2.51
CA ASP A 148 -27.86 -7.81 -3.53
C ASP A 148 -26.77 -8.08 -4.59
N PRO A 149 -27.09 -8.01 -5.90
CA PRO A 149 -26.09 -7.97 -6.97
C PRO A 149 -24.91 -7.02 -6.69
N ALA A 150 -25.15 -5.82 -6.18
CA ALA A 150 -24.07 -4.87 -5.90
C ALA A 150 -23.14 -5.36 -4.77
N GLY A 151 -23.71 -5.96 -3.72
CA GLY A 151 -22.95 -6.56 -2.63
C GLY A 151 -22.13 -7.78 -3.06
N LYS A 152 -22.66 -8.64 -3.94
CA LYS A 152 -21.88 -9.75 -4.53
C LYS A 152 -20.70 -9.23 -5.35
N VAL A 153 -20.91 -8.16 -6.11
CA VAL A 153 -19.89 -7.51 -6.93
C VAL A 153 -18.78 -6.94 -6.04
N ALA A 154 -19.12 -6.28 -4.93
CA ALA A 154 -18.17 -5.73 -3.95
C ALA A 154 -17.40 -6.82 -3.18
N ALA A 155 -18.07 -7.91 -2.80
CA ALA A 155 -17.45 -9.08 -2.17
C ALA A 155 -16.42 -9.73 -3.09
N CYS A 156 -16.77 -9.90 -4.37
CA CYS A 156 -15.86 -10.42 -5.38
C CYS A 156 -14.62 -9.53 -5.54
N ASP A 157 -14.79 -8.21 -5.66
CA ASP A 157 -13.65 -7.28 -5.80
C ASP A 157 -12.72 -7.32 -4.58
N SER A 158 -13.32 -7.34 -3.39
CA SER A 158 -12.56 -7.37 -2.13
C SER A 158 -11.74 -8.66 -2.00
N ALA A 159 -12.33 -9.81 -2.35
CA ALA A 159 -11.61 -11.09 -2.37
C ALA A 159 -10.52 -11.13 -3.47
N LEU A 160 -10.81 -10.60 -4.66
CA LEU A 160 -9.85 -10.52 -5.76
C LEU A 160 -8.64 -9.62 -5.42
N ALA A 161 -8.83 -8.55 -4.66
CA ALA A 161 -7.73 -7.70 -4.19
C ALA A 161 -6.72 -8.48 -3.32
N ILE A 162 -7.20 -9.45 -2.54
CA ILE A 162 -6.34 -10.35 -1.75
C ILE A 162 -5.68 -11.38 -2.66
N LEU A 163 -6.46 -12.07 -3.50
CA LEU A 163 -5.98 -13.11 -4.40
C LEU A 163 -4.98 -12.62 -5.45
N GLY A 164 -5.10 -11.35 -5.87
CA GLY A 164 -4.17 -10.72 -6.81
C GLY A 164 -2.74 -10.62 -6.29
N ARG A 165 -2.55 -10.67 -4.96
CA ARG A 165 -1.24 -10.61 -4.29
C ARG A 165 -0.55 -11.97 -4.20
N LEU A 166 -1.23 -13.07 -4.54
CA LEU A 166 -0.62 -14.39 -4.59
C LEU A 166 0.38 -14.48 -5.75
N ALA A 167 1.59 -14.92 -5.42
CA ALA A 167 2.67 -15.10 -6.38
C ALA A 167 2.40 -16.28 -7.32
N ASP A 168 1.96 -17.42 -6.78
CA ASP A 168 1.70 -18.65 -7.55
C ASP A 168 0.39 -18.52 -8.37
N PRO A 169 0.46 -18.58 -9.71
CA PRO A 169 -0.72 -18.55 -10.56
C PRO A 169 -1.68 -19.72 -10.35
N LEU A 170 -1.16 -20.92 -10.04
CA LEU A 170 -1.96 -22.12 -9.84
C LEU A 170 -2.73 -22.03 -8.53
N GLU A 171 -2.06 -21.67 -7.43
CA GLU A 171 -2.70 -21.44 -6.14
C GLU A 171 -3.81 -20.38 -6.27
N ARG A 172 -3.50 -19.25 -6.93
CA ARG A 172 -4.48 -18.20 -7.20
C ARG A 172 -5.69 -18.73 -7.98
N GLN A 173 -5.48 -19.53 -9.02
CA GLN A 173 -6.57 -20.11 -9.80
C GLN A 173 -7.46 -21.01 -8.93
N LEU A 174 -6.89 -21.87 -8.08
CA LEU A 174 -7.66 -22.73 -7.19
C LEU A 174 -8.52 -21.93 -6.20
N HIS A 175 -8.00 -20.82 -5.67
CA HIS A 175 -8.80 -19.93 -4.82
C HIS A 175 -9.89 -19.18 -5.60
N VAL A 176 -9.63 -18.80 -6.86
CA VAL A 176 -10.67 -18.23 -7.74
C VAL A 176 -11.81 -19.24 -7.96
N GLN A 177 -11.50 -20.52 -8.14
CA GLN A 177 -12.52 -21.57 -8.26
C GLN A 177 -13.35 -21.73 -6.98
N LYS A 178 -12.70 -21.67 -5.81
CA LYS A 178 -13.40 -21.66 -4.51
C LYS A 178 -14.31 -20.42 -4.41
N LEU A 179 -13.82 -19.24 -4.77
CA LEU A 179 -14.57 -17.98 -4.73
C LEU A 179 -15.78 -18.00 -5.68
N ALA A 180 -15.61 -18.51 -6.89
CA ALA A 180 -16.67 -18.65 -7.89
C ALA A 180 -17.83 -19.50 -7.37
N ARG A 181 -17.50 -20.66 -6.79
CA ARG A 181 -18.49 -21.55 -6.14
C ARG A 181 -19.17 -20.86 -4.95
N ARG A 182 -18.42 -20.12 -4.14
CA ARG A 182 -18.97 -19.43 -2.96
C ARG A 182 -19.97 -18.33 -3.33
N LEU A 183 -19.72 -17.57 -4.40
CA LEU A 183 -20.56 -16.46 -4.84
C LEU A 183 -21.65 -16.87 -5.86
N GLY A 184 -21.58 -18.09 -6.39
CA GLY A 184 -22.45 -18.56 -7.46
C GLY A 184 -22.19 -17.84 -8.79
N LEU A 185 -20.93 -17.52 -9.08
CA LEU A 185 -20.50 -16.80 -10.28
C LEU A 185 -19.71 -17.73 -11.21
N GLN A 186 -19.64 -17.39 -12.50
CA GLN A 186 -18.80 -18.13 -13.44
C GLN A 186 -17.33 -17.72 -13.30
N GLU A 187 -16.43 -18.71 -13.30
CA GLU A 187 -14.98 -18.48 -13.20
C GLU A 187 -14.46 -17.54 -14.29
N GLN A 188 -14.98 -17.64 -15.52
CA GLN A 188 -14.59 -16.78 -16.64
C GLN A 188 -14.83 -15.29 -16.34
N GLN A 189 -15.95 -14.96 -15.70
CA GLN A 189 -16.30 -13.59 -15.31
C GLN A 189 -15.34 -13.07 -14.23
N ILE A 190 -15.01 -13.91 -13.26
CA ILE A 190 -14.07 -13.57 -12.18
C ILE A 190 -12.65 -13.40 -12.74
N ASN A 191 -12.21 -14.28 -13.64
CA ASN A 191 -10.90 -14.20 -14.29
C ASN A 191 -10.75 -12.99 -15.22
N ALA A 192 -11.81 -12.59 -15.93
CA ALA A 192 -11.82 -11.35 -16.70
C ALA A 192 -11.65 -10.13 -15.78
N ARG A 193 -12.33 -10.14 -14.63
CA ARG A 193 -12.24 -9.10 -13.62
C ARG A 193 -10.88 -9.03 -12.92
N MET A 194 -10.26 -10.19 -12.67
CA MET A 194 -8.90 -10.30 -12.14
C MET A 194 -7.84 -9.76 -13.11
N ARG A 195 -8.02 -9.99 -14.43
CA ARG A 195 -7.12 -9.44 -15.46
C ARG A 195 -7.21 -7.91 -15.55
N GLY A 196 -8.39 -7.33 -15.32
CA GLY A 196 -8.57 -5.88 -15.18
C GLY A 196 -8.07 -5.27 -13.86
N THR A 197 -7.54 -6.08 -12.92
CA THR A 197 -6.99 -5.64 -11.63
C THR A 197 -5.47 -5.87 -11.49
N ARG A 198 -4.80 -6.46 -12.50
CA ARG A 198 -3.33 -6.49 -12.59
C ARG A 198 -2.82 -5.32 -13.44
N PRO A 199 -1.75 -4.61 -13.03
CA PRO A 199 -0.97 -3.79 -13.96
C PRO A 199 -0.24 -4.77 -14.89
N ALA A 200 -0.75 -4.94 -16.10
CA ALA A 200 -0.15 -5.81 -17.10
C ALA A 200 0.87 -5.02 -17.93
N ASP A 201 2.12 -5.47 -17.85
CA ASP A 201 3.10 -5.29 -18.91
C ASP A 201 2.58 -5.94 -20.20
N GLN A 202 2.72 -5.17 -21.29
CA GLN A 202 2.73 -5.56 -22.71
C GLN A 202 1.44 -5.63 -23.56
N PRO A 203 1.60 -5.34 -24.88
CA PRO A 203 0.66 -4.53 -25.65
C PRO A 203 -0.14 -5.34 -26.68
N ALA A 204 -1.37 -4.89 -26.98
CA ALA A 204 -1.83 -4.57 -28.34
C ALA A 204 -3.36 -4.51 -28.43
N ALA A 205 -3.81 -3.51 -29.21
CA ALA A 205 -5.03 -3.46 -30.00
C ALA A 205 -6.39 -3.35 -29.29
N GLY A 206 -6.82 -2.10 -29.13
CA GLY A 206 -8.05 -1.64 -29.76
C GLY A 206 -9.37 -2.13 -29.16
N ALA A 207 -9.75 -1.60 -27.99
CA ALA A 207 -11.16 -1.41 -27.65
C ALA A 207 -11.27 -0.33 -26.55
N GLN A 208 -11.74 0.85 -26.94
CA GLN A 208 -11.97 1.99 -26.06
C GLN A 208 -13.17 1.76 -25.13
N ARG A 209 -12.97 1.88 -23.81
CA ARG A 209 -13.91 2.47 -22.82
C ARG A 209 -13.43 2.31 -21.36
N PRO A 210 -13.97 3.14 -20.45
CA PRO A 210 -13.58 4.49 -20.10
C PRO A 210 -12.53 4.50 -18.96
N GLU A 211 -11.53 5.37 -19.04
CA GLU A 211 -10.42 5.38 -18.09
C GLU A 211 -10.87 5.70 -16.65
N LYS A 212 -10.51 4.80 -15.74
CA LYS A 212 -10.61 4.96 -14.30
C LYS A 212 -9.61 6.03 -13.85
N ARG A 213 -10.07 6.88 -12.94
CA ARG A 213 -9.41 8.03 -12.26
C ARG A 213 -8.01 7.79 -11.65
N SER A 214 -7.33 6.67 -11.86
CA SER A 214 -6.07 6.32 -11.19
C SER A 214 -4.79 6.66 -11.96
N ASP A 215 -4.84 7.01 -13.25
CA ASP A 215 -3.64 7.48 -13.99
C ASP A 215 -3.43 9.01 -13.91
N PHE A 216 -4.36 9.74 -13.30
CA PHE A 216 -4.31 11.19 -13.11
C PHE A 216 -3.04 11.71 -12.37
N HIS A 217 -2.40 10.87 -11.55
CA HIS A 217 -1.38 11.32 -10.58
C HIS A 217 0.07 11.06 -11.00
N LYS A 218 0.30 10.33 -12.11
CA LYS A 218 1.67 9.96 -12.51
C LYS A 218 2.46 11.11 -13.12
N ASN A 219 1.81 12.15 -13.67
CA ASN A 219 2.46 13.38 -14.11
C ASN A 219 1.54 14.60 -13.93
N ALA A 220 1.32 15.04 -12.69
CA ALA A 220 0.52 16.24 -12.38
C ALA A 220 0.96 17.48 -13.19
N GLU A 221 2.26 17.62 -13.47
CA GLU A 221 2.83 18.70 -14.31
C GLU A 221 2.37 18.62 -15.77
N LYS A 222 2.35 17.41 -16.36
CA LYS A 222 1.88 17.17 -17.75
C LYS A 222 0.37 17.33 -17.87
N LEU A 223 -0.37 16.87 -16.87
CA LEU A 223 -1.82 17.03 -16.79
C LEU A 223 -2.20 18.50 -16.67
N LEU A 224 -1.44 19.27 -15.90
CA LEU A 224 -1.65 20.71 -15.75
C LEU A 224 -1.40 21.45 -17.07
N LEU A 225 -0.36 21.08 -17.83
CA LEU A 225 -0.13 21.58 -19.20
C LEU A 225 -1.31 21.26 -20.14
N GLN A 226 -1.81 20.02 -20.12
CA GLN A 226 -2.97 19.61 -20.92
C GLN A 226 -4.24 20.40 -20.58
N LEU A 227 -4.51 20.61 -19.29
CA LEU A 227 -5.67 21.37 -18.82
C LEU A 227 -5.56 22.86 -19.17
N MET A 228 -4.35 23.43 -19.16
CA MET A 228 -4.12 24.81 -19.57
C MET A 228 -4.37 25.03 -21.07
N ILE A 229 -4.03 24.04 -21.91
CA ILE A 229 -4.30 24.09 -23.36
C ILE A 229 -5.79 23.90 -23.64
N ALA A 230 -6.44 22.96 -22.96
CA ALA A 230 -7.87 22.66 -23.14
C ALA A 230 -8.81 23.72 -22.55
N HIS A 231 -8.39 24.42 -21.48
CA HIS A 231 -9.20 25.40 -20.77
C HIS A 231 -8.41 26.68 -20.46
N PRO A 232 -8.69 27.81 -21.16
CA PRO A 232 -7.98 29.08 -20.94
C PRO A 232 -8.05 29.58 -19.49
N GLY A 233 -9.14 29.31 -18.78
CA GLY A 233 -9.30 29.69 -17.36
C GLY A 233 -8.31 28.97 -16.43
N ALA A 234 -7.85 27.77 -16.78
CA ALA A 234 -6.87 27.04 -15.99
C ALA A 234 -5.48 27.71 -16.02
N ALA A 235 -5.09 28.31 -17.15
CA ALA A 235 -3.82 29.03 -17.27
C ALA A 235 -3.74 30.23 -16.31
N GLN A 236 -4.86 30.92 -16.09
CA GLN A 236 -4.94 32.04 -15.14
C GLN A 236 -4.80 31.56 -13.69
N THR A 237 -5.52 30.51 -13.29
CA THR A 237 -5.41 29.92 -11.94
C THR A 237 -3.99 29.44 -11.64
N VAL A 238 -3.35 28.78 -12.61
CA VAL A 238 -1.96 28.30 -12.49
C VAL A 238 -1.00 29.48 -12.34
N GLY A 239 -1.13 30.50 -13.19
CA GLY A 239 -0.30 31.71 -13.13
C GLY A 239 -0.40 32.45 -11.79
N SER A 240 -1.61 32.59 -11.24
CA SER A 240 -1.82 33.23 -9.93
C SER A 240 -1.35 32.38 -8.74
N SER A 241 -1.23 31.05 -8.91
CA SER A 241 -0.84 30.14 -7.82
C SER A 241 0.67 30.08 -7.56
N GLY A 242 1.51 30.56 -8.47
CA GLY A 242 2.98 30.47 -8.36
C GLY A 242 3.54 29.03 -8.41
N VAL A 243 2.73 28.03 -8.72
CA VAL A 243 3.12 26.60 -8.71
C VAL A 243 4.23 26.25 -9.71
N LEU A 244 4.44 27.09 -10.73
CA LEU A 244 5.43 26.82 -11.78
C LEU A 244 6.84 26.71 -11.22
N ASP A 245 7.17 27.44 -10.16
CA ASP A 245 8.48 27.39 -9.52
C ASP A 245 8.69 26.13 -8.68
N ASP A 246 7.63 25.34 -8.49
CA ASP A 246 7.64 24.08 -7.76
C ASP A 246 7.78 22.84 -8.68
N PHE A 247 7.88 23.04 -9.99
CA PHE A 247 7.98 21.97 -10.98
C PHE A 247 9.30 21.20 -10.88
N ALA A 248 9.20 19.90 -11.12
CA ALA A 248 10.31 18.97 -11.22
C ALA A 248 11.01 19.06 -12.58
N ASP A 249 10.24 19.21 -13.65
CA ASP A 249 10.73 19.18 -15.02
C ASP A 249 10.87 20.61 -15.58
N PRO A 250 12.10 21.09 -15.83
CA PRO A 250 12.34 22.41 -16.41
C PRO A 250 11.70 22.60 -17.79
N ALA A 251 11.56 21.54 -18.58
CA ALA A 251 10.94 21.60 -19.90
C ALA A 251 9.43 21.85 -19.77
N LEU A 252 8.74 21.14 -18.88
CA LEU A 252 7.31 21.36 -18.62
C LEU A 252 7.05 22.73 -17.99
N GLN A 253 7.93 23.18 -17.09
CA GLN A 253 7.88 24.53 -16.52
C GLN A 253 7.95 25.61 -17.61
N HIS A 254 8.88 25.49 -18.55
CA HIS A 254 9.03 26.42 -19.66
C HIS A 254 7.80 26.42 -20.57
N LEU A 255 7.28 25.24 -20.91
CA LEU A 255 6.08 25.07 -21.73
C LEU A 255 4.84 25.68 -21.06
N CYS A 256 4.61 25.46 -19.76
CA CYS A 256 3.50 26.10 -19.04
C CYS A 256 3.64 27.63 -18.98
N ARG A 257 4.86 28.17 -18.83
CA ARG A 257 5.11 29.62 -18.88
C ARG A 257 4.78 30.22 -20.25
N LEU A 258 5.12 29.52 -21.33
CA LEU A 258 4.75 29.93 -22.70
C LEU A 258 3.22 29.98 -22.89
N VAL A 259 2.50 28.97 -22.39
CA VAL A 259 1.03 28.92 -22.46
C VAL A 259 0.39 30.09 -21.69
N ILE A 260 0.90 30.41 -20.49
CA ILE A 260 0.39 31.54 -19.69
C ILE A 260 0.63 32.88 -20.38
N GLY A 261 1.81 33.07 -20.98
CA GLY A 261 2.16 34.30 -21.71
C GLY A 261 1.26 34.59 -22.90
N LYS A 262 0.74 33.56 -23.58
CA LYS A 262 -0.17 33.71 -24.75
C LYS A 262 -1.65 33.75 -24.36
N SER A 263 -2.01 33.21 -23.18
CA SER A 263 -3.40 33.22 -22.67
C SER A 263 -3.88 34.60 -22.18
N GLY A 264 -3.00 35.61 -22.11
CA GLY A 264 -3.29 36.95 -21.59
C GLY A 264 -4.22 37.82 -22.47
N ASN A 265 -4.56 37.40 -23.69
CA ASN A 265 -5.34 38.22 -24.64
C ASN A 265 -6.78 37.74 -24.86
N GLY A 266 -7.29 36.77 -24.10
CA GLY A 266 -8.69 36.32 -24.19
C GLY A 266 -9.09 35.64 -25.51
N ALA A 267 -8.16 35.49 -26.45
CA ALA A 267 -8.33 34.66 -27.64
C ALA A 267 -7.95 33.21 -27.29
N GLY A 268 -8.72 32.25 -27.83
CA GLY A 268 -8.42 30.82 -27.67
C GLY A 268 -6.97 30.50 -28.02
N ILE A 269 -6.40 29.55 -27.30
CA ILE A 269 -5.00 29.16 -27.47
C ILE A 269 -4.84 28.50 -28.84
N ASP A 270 -4.17 29.17 -29.77
CA ASP A 270 -3.83 28.60 -31.06
C ASP A 270 -2.77 27.50 -30.87
N SER A 271 -3.24 26.27 -30.96
CA SER A 271 -2.42 25.07 -30.73
C SER A 271 -1.34 24.90 -31.80
N ALA A 272 -1.50 25.46 -33.01
CA ALA A 272 -0.49 25.39 -34.06
C ALA A 272 0.69 26.34 -33.78
N ALA A 273 0.39 27.56 -33.30
CA ALA A 273 1.42 28.54 -32.93
C ALA A 273 2.28 28.07 -31.74
N LEU A 274 1.72 27.31 -30.80
CA LEU A 274 2.46 26.73 -29.67
C LEU A 274 3.46 25.63 -30.06
N LEU A 275 3.21 24.91 -31.15
CA LEU A 275 4.08 23.84 -31.64
C LEU A 275 5.34 24.36 -32.34
N ASP A 276 5.24 25.50 -33.01
CA ASP A 276 6.36 26.11 -33.73
C ASP A 276 7.38 26.75 -32.78
N GLU A 277 6.91 27.37 -31.68
CA GLU A 277 7.74 28.09 -30.69
C GLU A 277 8.35 27.19 -29.59
N ALA A 278 8.01 25.89 -29.53
CA ALA A 278 8.60 25.00 -28.53
C ALA A 278 10.13 24.85 -28.76
N PRO A 279 10.95 24.97 -27.68
CA PRO A 279 12.38 25.23 -27.79
C PRO A 279 13.16 24.09 -28.45
N ASP A 280 12.74 22.83 -28.25
CA ASP A 280 13.49 21.63 -28.65
C ASP A 280 12.58 20.54 -29.24
N GLY A 281 13.17 19.58 -29.97
CA GLY A 281 12.44 18.43 -30.54
C GLY A 281 11.77 17.51 -29.51
N ALA A 282 12.16 17.59 -28.23
CA ALA A 282 11.48 16.92 -27.12
C ALA A 282 10.29 17.74 -26.60
N GLY A 283 10.45 19.07 -26.47
CA GLY A 283 9.37 19.98 -26.09
C GLY A 283 8.23 20.01 -27.11
N ARG A 284 8.56 19.96 -28.42
CA ARG A 284 7.58 19.83 -29.50
C ARG A 284 6.74 18.55 -29.40
N ARG A 285 7.36 17.42 -29.04
CA ARG A 285 6.66 16.15 -28.84
C ARG A 285 5.71 16.21 -27.66
N LEU A 286 6.15 16.79 -26.53
CA LEU A 286 5.34 16.95 -25.34
C LEU A 286 4.15 17.90 -25.55
N MET A 287 4.36 19.01 -26.29
CA MET A 287 3.28 19.92 -26.70
C MET A 287 2.29 19.24 -27.64
N ALA A 288 2.76 18.52 -28.66
CA ALA A 288 1.88 17.79 -29.58
C ALA A 288 1.04 16.75 -28.82
N GLU A 289 1.67 15.97 -27.94
CA GLU A 289 0.97 14.99 -27.12
C GLU A 289 -0.05 15.64 -26.17
N ALA A 290 0.21 16.85 -25.69
CA ALA A 290 -0.72 17.59 -24.84
C ALA A 290 -1.91 18.18 -25.63
N THR A 291 -1.70 18.61 -26.87
CA THR A 291 -2.74 19.15 -27.76
C THR A 291 -3.69 18.07 -28.30
N TYR A 292 -3.18 16.88 -28.63
CA TYR A 292 -3.97 15.79 -29.25
C TYR A 292 -4.65 14.86 -28.23
N SER A 293 -4.45 15.08 -26.92
CA SER A 293 -5.11 14.31 -25.87
C SER A 293 -6.60 14.69 -25.79
N GLU A 294 -7.50 13.71 -25.80
CA GLU A 294 -8.95 13.95 -25.66
C GLU A 294 -9.22 14.79 -24.41
N ALA A 295 -9.96 15.89 -24.57
CA ALA A 295 -10.25 16.83 -23.51
C ALA A 295 -10.91 16.12 -22.32
N LEU A 296 -10.30 16.22 -21.15
CA LEU A 296 -10.79 15.63 -19.91
C LEU A 296 -12.20 16.13 -19.59
N ALA A 297 -13.19 15.25 -19.74
CA ALA A 297 -14.56 15.54 -19.33
C ALA A 297 -14.68 15.53 -17.80
N GLY A 298 -14.72 16.71 -17.19
CA GLY A 298 -14.88 16.86 -15.73
C GLY A 298 -14.77 18.32 -15.26
N PRO A 299 -14.96 18.60 -13.96
CA PRO A 299 -14.78 19.94 -13.40
C PRO A 299 -13.30 20.32 -13.41
N ALA A 300 -12.83 20.91 -14.51
CA ALA A 300 -11.43 21.29 -14.75
C ALA A 300 -10.81 22.07 -13.59
N HIS A 301 -11.58 22.95 -12.94
CA HIS A 301 -11.11 23.72 -11.78
C HIS A 301 -10.61 22.83 -10.62
N LYS A 302 -11.38 21.79 -10.24
CA LYS A 302 -11.00 20.87 -9.15
C LYS A 302 -9.75 20.07 -9.50
N ILE A 303 -9.64 19.65 -10.76
CA ILE A 303 -8.50 18.86 -11.24
C ILE A 303 -7.22 19.72 -11.21
N VAL A 304 -7.31 21.00 -11.60
CA VAL A 304 -6.20 21.96 -11.51
C VAL A 304 -5.78 22.17 -10.05
N THR A 305 -6.71 22.37 -9.11
CA THR A 305 -6.37 22.54 -7.70
C THR A 305 -5.71 21.30 -7.08
N ASP A 306 -6.14 20.10 -7.47
CA ASP A 306 -5.55 18.85 -7.00
C ASP A 306 -4.14 18.64 -7.59
N CYS A 307 -3.92 19.00 -8.85
CA CYS A 307 -2.59 18.99 -9.47
C CYS A 307 -1.63 19.96 -8.76
N ILE A 308 -2.09 21.18 -8.44
CA ILE A 308 -1.28 22.17 -7.73
C ILE A 308 -0.87 21.66 -6.35
N ARG A 309 -1.81 21.04 -5.62
CA ARG A 309 -1.54 20.43 -4.31
C ARG A 309 -0.50 19.32 -4.41
N ASP A 310 -0.64 18.42 -5.39
CA ASP A 310 0.30 17.29 -5.58
C ASP A 310 1.72 17.76 -5.91
N ILE A 311 1.87 18.77 -6.78
CA ILE A 311 3.18 19.36 -7.12
C ILE A 311 3.85 19.95 -5.87
N ARG A 312 3.11 20.73 -5.06
CA ARG A 312 3.63 21.31 -3.82
C ARG A 312 4.04 20.26 -2.78
N LEU A 313 3.25 19.19 -2.64
CA LEU A 313 3.60 18.07 -1.76
C LEU A 313 4.86 17.34 -2.21
N LYS A 314 5.03 17.14 -3.52
CA LYS A 314 6.22 16.50 -4.09
C LYS A 314 7.48 17.36 -3.89
N LYS A 315 7.40 18.67 -4.08
CA LYS A 315 8.52 19.59 -3.75
C LYS A 315 8.87 19.52 -2.26
N ASN A 316 7.87 19.62 -1.39
CA ASN A 316 8.09 19.57 0.06
C ASN A 316 8.77 18.26 0.49
N ALA A 317 8.36 17.13 -0.08
CA ALA A 317 9.00 15.84 0.17
C ALA A 317 10.48 15.81 -0.27
N ARG A 318 10.81 16.33 -1.46
CA ARG A 318 12.19 16.40 -1.96
C ARG A 318 13.08 17.30 -1.10
N GLU A 319 12.59 18.48 -0.72
CA GLU A 319 13.34 19.37 0.18
C GLU A 319 13.51 18.75 1.57
N TYR A 320 12.51 18.05 2.07
CA TYR A 320 12.59 17.35 3.36
C TYR A 320 13.66 16.24 3.34
N GLU A 321 13.71 15.45 2.27
CA GLU A 321 14.75 14.44 2.06
C GLU A 321 16.14 15.07 1.97
N ARG A 322 16.28 16.17 1.22
CA ARG A 322 17.55 16.91 1.07
C ARG A 322 18.05 17.45 2.41
N VAL A 323 17.18 18.12 3.18
CA VAL A 323 17.52 18.69 4.49
C VAL A 323 17.86 17.60 5.50
N THR A 324 17.15 16.47 5.46
CA THR A 324 17.44 15.31 6.32
C THR A 324 18.78 14.67 5.98
N ALA A 325 19.15 14.62 4.69
CA ALA A 325 20.46 14.15 4.26
C ALA A 325 21.60 15.10 4.72
N LEU A 326 21.40 16.42 4.59
CA LEU A 326 22.36 17.42 5.06
C LEU A 326 22.51 17.40 6.59
N MET A 327 21.43 17.19 7.33
CA MET A 327 21.46 17.01 8.79
C MET A 327 22.36 15.83 9.19
N LYS A 328 22.19 14.66 8.54
CA LYS A 328 23.04 13.49 8.79
C LYS A 328 24.51 13.73 8.43
N GLN A 329 24.78 14.51 7.38
CA GLN A 329 26.15 14.89 6.99
C GLN A 329 26.78 15.85 8.00
N ALA A 330 26.05 16.83 8.52
CA ALA A 330 26.51 17.76 9.55
C ALA A 330 26.78 17.06 10.90
N GLU A 331 25.90 16.13 11.29
CA GLU A 331 26.09 15.28 12.49
C GLU A 331 27.35 14.40 12.37
N ALA A 332 27.59 13.82 11.18
CA ALA A 332 28.81 13.06 10.91
C ALA A 332 30.08 13.93 10.89
N GLY A 333 29.95 15.20 10.46
CA GLY A 333 31.02 16.19 10.46
C GLY A 333 31.27 16.87 11.80
N ARG A 334 30.47 16.60 12.84
CA ARG A 334 30.48 17.27 14.15
C ARG A 334 30.25 18.79 14.10
N ASP A 335 29.53 19.26 13.07
CA ASP A 335 29.11 20.65 12.97
C ASP A 335 27.72 20.81 13.63
N GLU A 336 27.73 21.13 14.93
CA GLU A 336 26.51 21.25 15.74
C GLU A 336 25.61 22.42 15.31
N ASP A 337 26.18 23.48 14.75
CA ASP A 337 25.41 24.65 14.32
C ASP A 337 24.69 24.39 13.00
N ALA A 338 25.35 23.72 12.04
CA ALA A 338 24.72 23.25 10.82
C ALA A 338 23.64 22.19 11.10
N ALA A 339 23.89 21.25 12.02
CA ALA A 339 22.89 20.24 12.40
C ALA A 339 21.63 20.88 13.02
N ARG A 340 21.80 21.86 13.93
CA ARG A 340 20.68 22.63 14.53
C ARG A 340 19.92 23.42 13.47
N GLN A 341 20.61 24.01 12.49
CA GLN A 341 19.97 24.74 11.39
C GLN A 341 19.14 23.82 10.49
N HIS A 342 19.67 22.66 10.11
CA HIS A 342 18.93 21.68 9.30
C HIS A 342 17.76 21.04 10.06
N GLN A 343 17.88 20.84 11.38
CA GLN A 343 16.78 20.38 12.22
C GLN A 343 15.61 21.36 12.25
N ARG A 344 15.88 22.67 12.36
CA ARG A 344 14.85 23.72 12.28
C ARG A 344 14.18 23.72 10.90
N ALA A 345 14.97 23.67 9.82
CA ALA A 345 14.44 23.62 8.45
C ALA A 345 13.56 22.37 8.19
N SER A 346 13.92 21.22 8.77
CA SER A 346 13.11 19.99 8.69
C SER A 346 11.76 20.14 9.40
N GLN A 347 11.73 20.81 10.56
CA GLN A 347 10.49 21.11 11.28
C GLN A 347 9.59 22.10 10.51
N ASP A 348 10.18 23.13 9.91
CA ASP A 348 9.47 24.09 9.07
C ASP A 348 8.82 23.41 7.87
N LEU A 349 9.52 22.47 7.22
CA LEU A 349 8.99 21.67 6.10
C LEU A 349 7.84 20.76 6.53
N LEU A 350 7.87 20.18 7.74
CA LEU A 350 6.76 19.40 8.30
C LEU A 350 5.53 20.27 8.61
N GLN A 351 5.74 21.49 9.09
CA GLN A 351 4.65 22.45 9.27
C GLN A 351 4.05 22.86 7.92
N GLU A 352 4.90 23.12 6.93
CA GLU A 352 4.45 23.47 5.58
C GLU A 352 3.68 22.32 4.91
N LYS A 353 4.11 21.06 5.10
CA LYS A 353 3.34 19.89 4.66
C LYS A 353 1.94 19.86 5.26
N ARG A 354 1.83 20.15 6.57
CA ARG A 354 0.52 20.23 7.25
C ARG A 354 -0.33 21.35 6.68
N ARG A 355 0.25 22.52 6.39
CA ARG A 355 -0.43 23.65 5.74
C ARG A 355 -0.96 23.30 4.36
N ILE A 356 -0.16 22.61 3.54
CA ILE A 356 -0.57 22.17 2.19
C ILE A 356 -1.74 21.17 2.27
N LEU A 357 -1.73 20.28 3.27
CA LEU A 357 -2.81 19.30 3.49
C LEU A 357 -4.07 19.93 4.10
N SER A 358 -3.93 20.97 4.92
CA SER A 358 -5.05 21.69 5.53
C SER A 358 -5.61 22.81 4.65
N ALA A 359 -4.91 23.19 3.59
CA ALA A 359 -5.41 24.15 2.61
C ALA A 359 -6.58 23.53 1.84
N THR A 360 -7.80 23.85 2.30
CA THR A 360 -9.00 23.82 1.46
C THR A 360 -8.83 24.90 0.39
N TYR A 361 -8.60 24.48 -0.84
CA TYR A 361 -8.82 25.34 -1.99
C TYR A 361 -10.33 25.49 -2.11
N ASP A 362 -10.86 26.61 -1.63
CA ASP A 362 -12.29 26.92 -1.75
C ASP A 362 -12.72 26.93 -3.23
N VAL A 363 -13.96 26.46 -3.42
CA VAL A 363 -14.59 25.89 -4.62
C VAL A 363 -14.56 26.79 -5.85
#